data_AF-A0A1D6G6R3-F1
#
_entry.id   AF-A0A1D6G6R3-F1
#
_cell.length_a   1.000
_cell.length_b   1.000
_cell.length_c   1.000
_cell.angle_alpha   90.00
_cell.angle_beta   90.00
_cell.angle_gamma   90.00
#
_symmetry.space_group_name_H-M   'P 1'
#
loop_
_entity.id
_entity.type
_entity.pdbx_description
1 polymer ?
#
loop_
_entity_poly.entity_id
_entity_poly.type
_entity_poly.pdbx_seq_one_letter_code
_entity_poly.pdbx_strand_id
1 'polypeptide(L)'
;MDPVNPNSHRKRNYNNACYAPSTLSHAEARRIRKRVLDQRKLALAGSSMPSQHTPTLQCGHFDPDFVKTIKASYHDRSYYGRPSYQCIHCSALFWHGERIRSSVGTRSVIYNSCCKGGKVRIPAYRPRPEPLLSLARFDGDVVSKTFMQNIRQYNCLFA
;
A
#
# COMPACT_ATOMS: atom_id res chain seq x y z
N MET A 1 10.45 -36.25 -37.65
CA MET A 1 9.52 -36.91 -36.70
C MET A 1 9.38 -35.99 -35.49
N ASP A 2 8.47 -35.03 -35.57
CA ASP A 2 7.70 -34.53 -34.41
C ASP A 2 6.35 -35.26 -34.46
N PRO A 3 5.51 -35.36 -33.40
CA PRO A 3 5.46 -34.61 -32.12
C PRO A 3 5.32 -35.54 -30.88
N VAL A 4 5.26 -35.08 -29.62
CA VAL A 4 4.01 -34.81 -28.86
C VAL A 4 4.36 -34.10 -27.54
N ASN A 5 3.74 -32.93 -27.34
CA ASN A 5 3.44 -32.29 -26.06
C ASN A 5 2.19 -32.94 -25.45
N PRO A 6 2.13 -33.18 -24.12
CA PRO A 6 0.91 -32.77 -23.42
C PRO A 6 1.19 -32.15 -22.04
N ASN A 7 0.76 -30.91 -21.89
CA ASN A 7 0.45 -30.26 -20.62
C ASN A 7 -0.34 -31.20 -19.68
N SER A 8 0.09 -31.34 -18.43
CA SER A 8 -0.88 -31.49 -17.34
C SER A 8 -0.44 -30.75 -16.06
N HIS A 9 -1.33 -29.82 -15.70
CA HIS A 9 -1.43 -29.07 -14.47
C HIS A 9 -0.81 -29.70 -13.21
N ARG A 10 0.11 -28.96 -12.58
CA ARG A 10 0.09 -28.82 -11.12
C ARG A 10 0.60 -27.44 -10.69
N LYS A 11 -0.33 -26.49 -10.66
CA LYS A 11 -0.20 -25.25 -9.86
C LYS A 11 0.02 -25.65 -8.40
N ARG A 12 1.26 -25.82 -7.96
CA ARG A 12 1.56 -25.98 -6.53
C ARG A 12 1.68 -24.60 -5.90
N ASN A 13 0.51 -24.16 -5.47
CA ASN A 13 0.26 -23.01 -4.63
C ASN A 13 0.94 -23.27 -3.27
N TYR A 14 2.13 -22.71 -3.04
CA TYR A 14 2.69 -22.63 -1.69
C TYR A 14 2.42 -21.25 -1.14
N ASN A 15 1.44 -21.23 -0.25
CA ASN A 15 1.04 -20.12 0.58
C ASN A 15 2.28 -19.44 1.20
N ASN A 16 2.49 -18.18 0.81
CA ASN A 16 3.33 -17.24 1.53
C ASN A 16 2.75 -17.02 2.94
N ALA A 17 3.30 -17.70 3.93
CA ALA A 17 3.10 -17.38 5.34
C ALA A 17 4.45 -16.89 5.90
N CYS A 18 4.72 -15.60 5.76
CA CYS A 18 5.74 -14.94 6.58
C CYS A 18 5.01 -14.03 7.58
N TYR A 19 4.97 -14.54 8.80
CA TYR A 19 4.36 -14.01 10.00
C TYR A 19 4.98 -12.67 10.42
N ALA A 20 4.14 -11.67 10.68
CA ALA A 20 4.20 -11.01 11.97
C ALA A 20 3.26 -11.84 12.88
N PRO A 21 3.65 -12.24 14.10
CA PRO A 21 2.74 -12.99 14.95
C PRO A 21 1.63 -12.04 15.41
N SER A 22 0.55 -11.99 14.65
CA SER A 22 -0.76 -11.85 15.28
C SER A 22 -0.89 -13.03 16.24
N THR A 23 -1.27 -12.77 17.50
CA THR A 23 -1.59 -13.82 18.49
C THR A 23 -2.71 -14.77 18.01
N LEU A 24 -3.32 -14.45 16.86
CA LEU A 24 -4.39 -15.17 16.20
C LEU A 24 -3.87 -15.85 14.94
N SER A 25 -4.27 -17.11 14.74
CA SER A 25 -4.03 -17.85 13.51
C SER A 25 -4.73 -17.20 12.30
N HIS A 26 -4.21 -17.44 11.09
CA HIS A 26 -4.87 -16.97 9.87
C HIS A 26 -6.32 -17.46 9.71
N ALA A 27 -6.65 -18.63 10.26
CA ALA A 27 -8.01 -19.16 10.27
C ALA A 27 -8.92 -18.35 11.21
N GLU A 28 -8.40 -17.89 12.34
CA GLU A 28 -9.12 -17.03 13.28
C GLU A 28 -9.29 -15.62 12.73
N ALA A 29 -8.25 -15.03 12.13
CA ALA A 29 -8.35 -13.73 11.48
C ALA A 29 -9.40 -13.72 10.36
N ARG A 30 -9.51 -14.80 9.57
CA ARG A 30 -10.57 -14.96 8.55
C ARG A 30 -11.96 -15.09 9.18
N ARG A 31 -12.10 -15.86 10.26
CA ARG A 31 -13.37 -16.03 11.00
C ARG A 31 -13.84 -14.71 11.62
N ILE A 32 -12.94 -13.94 12.21
CA ILE A 32 -13.22 -12.62 12.78
C ILE A 32 -13.66 -11.65 11.68
N ARG A 33 -12.95 -11.61 10.54
CA ARG A 33 -13.32 -10.75 9.41
C ARG A 33 -14.69 -11.11 8.85
N LYS A 34 -15.01 -12.41 8.71
CA LYS A 34 -16.34 -12.87 8.29
C LYS A 34 -17.43 -12.43 9.28
N ARG A 35 -17.19 -12.63 10.59
CA ARG A 35 -18.12 -12.20 11.66
C ARG A 35 -18.39 -10.69 11.64
N VAL A 36 -17.37 -9.87 11.44
CA VAL A 36 -17.51 -8.40 11.34
C VAL A 36 -18.31 -8.00 10.10
N LEU A 37 -18.09 -8.66 8.96
CA LEU A 37 -18.86 -8.42 7.73
C LEU A 37 -20.32 -8.85 7.88
N ASP A 38 -20.57 -9.99 8.53
CA ASP A 38 -21.92 -10.49 8.78
C ASP A 38 -22.67 -9.60 9.80
N GLN A 39 -22.01 -9.13 10.86
CA GLN A 39 -22.58 -8.13 11.79
C GLN A 39 -22.94 -6.82 11.08
N ARG A 40 -22.09 -6.33 10.17
CA ARG A 40 -22.40 -5.14 9.35
C ARG A 40 -23.62 -5.37 8.45
N LYS A 41 -23.74 -6.54 7.82
CA LYS A 41 -24.91 -6.87 6.98
C LYS A 41 -26.20 -6.91 7.80
N LEU A 42 -26.15 -7.47 9.01
CA LEU A 42 -27.31 -7.52 9.91
C LEU A 42 -27.69 -6.12 10.42
N ALA A 43 -26.71 -5.27 10.75
CA ALA A 43 -26.96 -3.88 11.15
C ALA A 43 -27.63 -3.04 10.04
N LEU A 44 -27.24 -3.27 8.77
CA LEU A 44 -27.85 -2.63 7.60
C LEU A 44 -29.26 -3.17 7.30
N ALA A 45 -29.57 -4.41 7.68
CA ALA A 45 -30.90 -5.01 7.48
C ALA A 45 -31.94 -4.58 8.53
N GLY A 46 -31.51 -4.01 9.66
CA GLY A 46 -32.36 -3.68 10.80
C GLY A 46 -32.65 -2.19 11.03
N SER A 47 -32.24 -1.29 10.14
CA SER A 47 -32.44 0.15 10.31
C SER A 47 -33.19 0.78 9.14
N SER A 48 -34.51 0.91 9.30
CA SER A 48 -35.23 2.04 8.71
C SER A 48 -34.95 3.26 9.59
N MET A 49 -34.31 4.31 9.06
CA MET A 49 -34.45 5.74 9.42
C MET A 49 -33.26 6.57 8.88
N PRO A 50 -33.41 7.90 8.83
CA PRO A 50 -33.93 8.69 7.72
C PRO A 50 -32.81 9.23 6.81
N SER A 51 -33.20 9.83 5.69
CA SER A 51 -32.33 10.68 4.86
C SER A 51 -31.61 11.73 5.71
N GLN A 52 -30.37 11.46 6.07
CA GLN A 52 -29.43 12.48 6.51
C GLN A 52 -28.40 12.63 5.41
N HIS A 53 -28.59 13.73 4.65
CA HIS A 53 -27.59 14.40 3.84
C HIS A 53 -26.54 13.46 3.26
N THR A 54 -26.76 12.98 2.03
CA THR A 54 -25.63 12.62 1.18
C THR A 54 -24.73 13.84 1.12
N PRO A 55 -23.54 13.85 1.76
CA PRO A 55 -22.57 14.84 1.39
C PRO A 55 -22.22 14.40 -0.03
N THR A 56 -22.56 15.23 -1.01
CA THR A 56 -21.91 15.25 -2.32
C THR A 56 -20.48 14.77 -2.11
N LEU A 57 -20.10 13.67 -2.76
CA LEU A 57 -18.75 13.11 -2.70
C LEU A 57 -17.78 14.17 -3.23
N GLN A 58 -17.44 15.13 -2.39
CA GLN A 58 -16.52 16.19 -2.67
C GLN A 58 -15.15 15.54 -2.52
N CYS A 59 -14.50 15.28 -3.65
CA CYS A 59 -13.21 14.59 -3.66
C CYS A 59 -12.27 15.25 -2.63
N GLY A 60 -11.85 14.45 -1.65
CA GLY A 60 -10.82 14.88 -0.69
C GLY A 60 -11.33 15.58 0.57
N HIS A 61 -12.63 15.67 0.83
CA HIS A 61 -13.12 16.05 2.16
C HIS A 61 -13.36 14.82 3.03
N PHE A 62 -12.43 14.58 3.95
CA PHE A 62 -12.58 13.56 4.98
C PHE A 62 -12.87 14.27 6.31
N ASP A 63 -13.86 13.76 7.04
CA ASP A 63 -14.17 14.25 8.38
C ASP A 63 -12.90 14.24 9.27
N PRO A 64 -12.58 15.34 10.00
CA PRO A 64 -11.37 15.41 10.81
C PRO A 64 -11.25 14.30 11.86
N ASP A 65 -12.36 13.88 12.47
CA ASP A 65 -12.38 12.79 13.45
C ASP A 65 -12.20 11.44 12.76
N PHE A 66 -12.74 11.28 11.54
CA PHE A 66 -12.43 10.12 10.70
C PHE A 66 -10.93 10.05 10.37
N VAL A 67 -10.32 11.16 9.94
CA VAL A 67 -8.87 11.22 9.66
C VAL A 67 -8.05 10.92 10.91
N LYS A 68 -8.46 11.45 12.07
CA LYS A 68 -7.81 11.19 13.36
C LYS A 68 -7.89 9.72 13.75
N THR A 69 -9.06 9.10 13.59
CA THR A 69 -9.30 7.67 13.82
C THR A 69 -8.45 6.80 12.89
N ILE A 70 -8.36 7.16 11.62
CA ILE A 70 -7.47 6.48 10.66
C ILE A 70 -6.01 6.66 11.09
N LYS A 71 -5.55 7.86 11.45
CA LYS A 71 -4.17 8.04 11.92
C LYS A 71 -3.86 7.24 13.19
N ALA A 72 -4.81 7.13 14.12
CA ALA A 72 -4.65 6.38 15.36
C ALA A 72 -4.66 4.86 15.18
N SER A 73 -5.44 4.36 14.20
CA SER A 73 -5.53 2.92 13.92
C SER A 73 -4.35 2.37 13.11
N TYR A 74 -3.52 3.23 12.51
CA TYR A 74 -2.34 2.86 11.73
C TYR A 74 -1.07 3.28 12.46
N HIS A 75 -0.67 2.51 13.49
CA HIS A 75 0.60 2.71 14.20
C HIS A 75 1.81 2.69 13.24
N ASP A 76 1.73 1.90 12.17
CA ASP A 76 2.62 1.97 11.02
C ASP A 76 1.85 2.40 9.77
N ARG A 77 2.44 3.26 8.92
CA ARG A 77 1.83 3.76 7.67
C ARG A 77 1.42 2.64 6.71
N SER A 78 1.85 1.39 6.93
CA SER A 78 1.42 0.22 6.15
C SER A 78 1.41 -1.05 7.01
N TYR A 79 0.60 -2.05 6.63
CA TYR A 79 0.61 -3.40 7.23
C TYR A 79 2.00 -4.06 7.18
N TYR A 80 2.82 -3.68 6.19
CA TYR A 80 4.18 -4.19 6.00
C TYR A 80 5.24 -3.40 6.77
N GLY A 81 4.83 -2.42 7.59
CA GLY A 81 5.73 -1.50 8.28
C GLY A 81 6.36 -0.48 7.33
N ARG A 82 7.48 0.09 7.76
CA ARG A 82 8.28 1.02 6.95
C ARG A 82 9.18 0.26 5.97
N PRO A 83 9.40 0.77 4.75
CA PRO A 83 10.40 0.21 3.85
C PRO A 83 11.79 0.59 4.37
N SER A 84 12.43 -0.32 5.11
CA SER A 84 13.70 -0.07 5.81
C SER A 84 14.89 -0.79 5.17
N TYR A 85 14.65 -1.65 4.17
CA TYR A 85 15.71 -2.43 3.53
C TYR A 85 16.20 -1.74 2.27
N GLN A 86 17.49 -1.80 1.99
CA GLN A 86 18.09 -1.08 0.86
C GLN A 86 18.76 -2.03 -0.11
N CYS A 87 18.62 -1.75 -1.41
CA CYS A 87 19.43 -2.42 -2.42
C CYS A 87 20.89 -1.95 -2.35
N ILE A 88 21.82 -2.89 -2.34
CA ILE A 88 23.27 -2.62 -2.26
C ILE A 88 23.83 -1.83 -3.45
N HIS A 89 23.14 -1.82 -4.59
CA HIS A 89 23.63 -1.20 -5.82
C HIS A 89 23.04 0.18 -6.09
N CYS A 90 21.77 0.38 -5.72
CA CYS A 90 20.98 1.56 -6.12
C CYS A 90 20.44 2.34 -4.92
N SER A 91 20.60 1.82 -3.69
CA SER A 91 20.02 2.35 -2.44
C SER A 91 18.49 2.52 -2.44
N ALA A 92 17.78 1.93 -3.40
CA ALA A 92 16.32 1.93 -3.38
C ALA A 92 15.81 1.19 -2.15
N LEU A 93 14.75 1.73 -1.55
CA LEU A 93 14.10 1.19 -0.34
C LEU A 93 13.11 0.08 -0.72
N PHE A 94 13.07 -0.95 0.13
CA PHE A 94 12.24 -2.14 -0.02
C PHE A 94 11.55 -2.49 1.30
N TRP A 95 10.37 -3.10 1.18
CA TRP A 95 9.77 -3.84 2.29
C TRP A 95 10.42 -5.22 2.40
N HIS A 96 10.45 -5.80 3.61
CA HIS A 96 11.01 -7.13 3.85
C HIS A 96 10.41 -8.23 2.92
N GLY A 97 9.12 -8.08 2.59
CA GLY A 97 8.40 -9.00 1.71
C GLY A 97 8.84 -8.96 0.25
N GLU A 98 9.54 -7.92 -0.18
CA GLU A 98 9.97 -7.72 -1.57
C GLU A 98 11.33 -8.34 -1.89
N ARG A 99 11.97 -8.98 -0.90
CA ARG A 99 13.21 -9.74 -1.12
C ARG A 99 13.03 -10.78 -2.22
N ILE A 100 14.12 -11.10 -2.91
CA ILE A 100 14.06 -12.15 -3.92
C ILE A 100 13.78 -13.51 -3.28
N ARG A 101 12.96 -14.34 -3.93
CA ARG A 101 12.60 -15.66 -3.41
C ARG A 101 13.80 -16.58 -3.23
N SER A 102 14.82 -16.45 -4.07
CA SER A 102 16.06 -17.24 -3.97
C SER A 102 16.92 -16.89 -2.77
N SER A 103 16.69 -15.74 -2.11
CA SER A 103 17.37 -15.39 -0.85
C SER A 103 16.61 -15.86 0.39
N VAL A 104 15.59 -16.72 0.23
CA VAL A 104 14.90 -17.34 1.37
C VAL A 104 15.77 -18.48 1.87
N GLY A 105 16.30 -18.34 3.10
CA GLY A 105 17.19 -19.31 3.73
C GLY A 105 18.69 -18.98 3.60
N THR A 106 19.05 -17.93 2.86
CA THR A 106 20.41 -17.39 2.87
C THR A 106 20.63 -16.47 4.07
N ARG A 107 21.87 -16.38 4.56
CA ARG A 107 22.23 -15.44 5.65
C ARG A 107 22.03 -13.97 5.26
N SER A 108 22.08 -13.66 3.96
CA SER A 108 21.86 -12.32 3.42
C SER A 108 20.54 -12.24 2.66
N VAL A 109 19.77 -11.20 2.96
CA VAL A 109 18.55 -10.86 2.21
C VAL A 109 18.95 -9.99 1.03
N ILE A 110 18.51 -10.36 -0.18
CA ILE A 110 18.92 -9.66 -1.41
C ILE A 110 17.72 -8.95 -2.03
N TYR A 111 17.94 -7.70 -2.43
CA TYR A 111 16.98 -6.86 -3.14
C TYR A 111 17.59 -6.38 -4.45
N ASN A 112 16.96 -6.70 -5.57
CA ASN A 112 17.53 -6.39 -6.89
C ASN A 112 16.49 -6.03 -7.96
N SER A 113 15.21 -5.91 -7.62
CA SER A 113 14.17 -5.55 -8.59
C SER A 113 14.30 -4.11 -9.09
N CYS A 114 14.97 -3.19 -8.37
CA CYS A 114 15.24 -1.82 -8.84
C CYS A 114 16.16 -1.82 -10.08
N CYS A 115 17.33 -2.45 -9.97
CA CYS A 115 18.46 -2.28 -10.89
C CYS A 115 18.89 -3.59 -11.55
N LYS A 116 18.10 -4.66 -11.39
CA LYS A 116 18.44 -6.03 -11.83
C LYS A 116 19.80 -6.51 -11.30
N GLY A 117 20.15 -6.11 -10.08
CA GLY A 117 21.42 -6.48 -9.44
C GLY A 117 22.61 -5.67 -9.99
N GLY A 118 22.41 -4.37 -10.22
CA GLY A 118 23.44 -3.47 -10.74
C GLY A 118 23.57 -3.47 -12.27
N LYS A 119 22.82 -4.32 -12.98
CA LYS A 119 22.84 -4.39 -14.46
C LYS A 119 22.20 -3.17 -15.13
N VAL A 120 21.28 -2.49 -14.45
CA VAL A 120 20.60 -1.30 -14.94
C VAL A 120 20.93 -0.12 -14.03
N ARG A 121 21.44 0.96 -14.61
CA ARG A 121 21.64 2.24 -13.91
C ARG A 121 20.39 3.10 -14.06
N ILE A 122 19.64 3.26 -12.97
CA ILE A 122 18.49 4.15 -12.93
C ILE A 122 19.00 5.60 -12.82
N PRO A 123 18.70 6.50 -13.77
CA PRO A 123 19.08 7.90 -13.66
C PRO A 123 18.29 8.58 -12.52
N ALA A 124 18.88 9.62 -11.93
CA ALA A 124 18.18 10.45 -10.97
C ALA A 124 16.94 11.09 -11.63
N TYR A 125 15.87 11.26 -10.86
CA TYR A 125 14.69 11.96 -11.34
C TYR A 125 15.05 13.39 -11.73
N ARG A 126 14.50 13.84 -12.86
CA ARG A 126 14.56 15.26 -13.22
C ARG A 126 13.80 16.07 -12.17
N PRO A 127 14.24 17.31 -11.89
CA PRO A 127 13.46 18.20 -11.03
C PRO A 127 12.07 18.37 -11.63
N ARG A 128 11.09 18.56 -10.74
CA ARG A 128 9.73 18.85 -11.15
C ARG A 128 9.69 20.20 -11.90
N PRO A 129 8.83 20.38 -12.92
CA PRO A 129 8.63 21.70 -13.50
C PRO A 129 7.93 22.65 -12.52
N GLU A 130 8.17 23.96 -12.67
CA GLU A 130 7.39 25.00 -11.98
C GLU A 130 5.96 25.09 -12.55
N PRO A 131 4.95 25.46 -11.73
CA PRO A 131 5.05 25.89 -10.33
C PRO A 131 5.11 24.74 -9.30
N LEU A 132 5.08 23.48 -9.76
CA LEU A 132 4.95 22.37 -8.82
C LEU A 132 6.22 22.11 -8.00
N LEU A 133 7.40 22.53 -8.49
CA LEU A 133 8.66 22.41 -7.76
C LEU A 133 8.66 23.25 -6.50
N SER A 134 8.22 24.51 -6.60
CA SER A 134 8.05 25.41 -5.46
C SER A 134 6.88 24.98 -4.56
N LEU A 135 5.74 24.62 -5.14
CA LEU A 135 4.52 24.31 -4.38
C LEU A 135 4.57 22.98 -3.62
N ALA A 136 5.22 21.94 -4.15
CA ALA A 136 5.15 20.59 -3.60
C ALA A 136 6.26 20.26 -2.60
N ARG A 137 6.54 21.21 -1.70
CA ARG A 137 7.55 21.10 -0.65
C ARG A 137 6.94 20.81 0.72
N PHE A 138 7.50 19.85 1.44
CA PHE A 138 7.08 19.55 2.83
C PHE A 138 7.60 20.58 3.84
N ASP A 139 8.72 21.22 3.53
CA ASP A 139 9.42 22.24 4.32
C ASP A 139 9.19 23.66 3.78
N GLY A 140 8.22 23.85 2.89
CA GLY A 140 7.97 25.11 2.21
C GLY A 140 7.22 26.16 3.04
N ASP A 141 6.87 27.25 2.35
CA ASP A 141 6.09 28.38 2.86
C ASP A 141 4.61 28.03 3.09
N VAL A 142 3.81 29.02 3.49
CA VAL A 142 2.37 28.85 3.73
C VAL A 142 1.66 28.36 2.46
N VAL A 143 2.06 28.88 1.29
CA VAL A 143 1.49 28.48 0.00
C VAL A 143 1.77 27.00 -0.28
N SER A 144 3.00 26.55 -0.09
CA SER A 144 3.40 25.14 -0.27
C SER A 144 2.64 24.22 0.67
N LYS A 145 2.47 24.60 1.94
CA LYS A 145 1.72 23.81 2.92
C LYS A 145 0.24 23.69 2.52
N THR A 146 -0.39 24.78 2.12
CA THR A 146 -1.77 24.77 1.64
C THR A 146 -1.92 23.93 0.37
N PHE A 147 -0.97 24.01 -0.55
CA PHE A 147 -0.95 23.17 -1.74
C PHE A 147 -0.88 21.67 -1.38
N MET A 148 0.06 21.29 -0.51
CA MET A 148 0.26 19.90 -0.09
C MET A 148 -0.93 19.34 0.69
N GLN A 149 -1.61 20.17 1.50
CA GLN A 149 -2.83 19.77 2.20
C GLN A 149 -3.99 19.48 1.22
N ASN A 150 -4.09 20.27 0.15
CA ASN A 150 -5.16 20.17 -0.83
C ASN A 150 -4.78 19.40 -2.11
N ILE A 151 -3.62 18.73 -2.15
CA ILE A 151 -3.11 18.06 -3.35
C ILE A 151 -4.09 17.05 -3.96
N ARG A 152 -4.91 16.39 -3.14
CA ARG A 152 -5.96 15.47 -3.62
C ARG A 152 -7.08 16.19 -4.36
N GLN A 153 -7.50 17.35 -3.84
CA GLN A 153 -8.53 18.17 -4.47
C GLN A 153 -8.02 18.69 -5.82
N TYR A 154 -6.80 19.24 -5.86
CA TYR A 154 -6.18 19.68 -7.11
C TYR A 154 -6.08 18.54 -8.13
N ASN A 155 -5.60 17.36 -7.73
CA ASN A 155 -5.51 16.22 -8.65
C ASN A 155 -6.88 15.79 -9.18
N CYS A 156 -7.93 15.85 -8.36
CA CYS A 156 -9.29 15.53 -8.79
C CYS A 156 -9.91 16.52 -9.77
N LEU A 157 -9.42 17.77 -9.84
CA LEU A 157 -9.90 18.74 -10.84
C LEU A 157 -9.47 18.36 -12.28
N PHE A 158 -8.44 17.55 -12.42
CA PHE A 158 -7.84 17.16 -13.70
C PHE A 158 -7.95 15.65 -14.00
N ALA A 159 -8.70 14.90 -13.18
CA ALA A 159 -8.82 13.45 -13.26
C ALA A 159 -10.06 12.98 -14.02
#